data_AF-A0A3E2C9I0-F1
#
_entry.id   AF-A0A3E2C9I0-F1
#
_cell.length_a   1.000
_cell.length_b   1.000
_cell.length_c   1.000
_cell.angle_alpha   90.00
_cell.angle_beta   90.00
_cell.angle_gamma   90.00
#
_symmetry.space_group_name_H-M   'P 1'
#
loop_
_entity.id
_entity.type
_entity.pdbx_description
1 polymer ?
#
loop_
_entity_poly.entity_id
_entity_poly.type
_entity_poly.pdbx_seq_one_letter_code
_entity_poly.pdbx_strand_id
1 'polypeptide(L)'
;KQILSRLRVYGEKKAIVFSALAFALFHMNIFQFFYAFGLGLILGYMYVRTSKLRYSIFLHMIVNFQGSVVALWLLKQMTDANGNVIEIDKLSNKELMDLPSGFVLAGLYSIFVFAVLVVGIVLLARSRRYLVFFDAPLELPKENNLKSLYGTVGVIAFLIISVILNVMMLFS
;
A
#
# COMPACT_ATOMS: atom_id res chain seq x y z
N LYS A 1 11.45 -16.67 -8.55
CA LYS A 1 11.65 -15.41 -9.32
C LYS A 1 10.35 -14.60 -9.30
N GLN A 2 10.43 -13.30 -9.00
CA GLN A 2 9.26 -12.41 -8.84
C GLN A 2 8.65 -11.99 -10.18
N ILE A 3 7.37 -11.59 -10.20
CA ILE A 3 6.67 -11.04 -11.37
C ILE A 3 7.47 -9.88 -11.97
N LEU A 4 7.85 -8.91 -11.13
CA LEU A 4 8.65 -7.74 -11.51
C LEU A 4 9.97 -8.11 -12.22
N SER A 5 10.71 -9.09 -11.69
CA SER A 5 11.98 -9.54 -12.29
C SER A 5 11.80 -10.18 -13.67
N ARG A 6 10.68 -10.87 -13.91
CA ARG A 6 10.37 -11.46 -15.22
C ARG A 6 9.94 -10.42 -16.24
N LEU A 7 9.20 -9.40 -15.80
CA LEU A 7 8.69 -8.36 -16.69
C LEU A 7 9.70 -7.24 -16.98
N ARG A 8 10.73 -7.09 -16.14
CA ARG A 8 11.73 -6.02 -16.28
C ARG A 8 12.39 -5.98 -17.66
N VAL A 9 12.59 -7.14 -18.29
CA VAL A 9 13.20 -7.25 -19.64
C VAL A 9 12.38 -6.57 -20.74
N TYR A 10 11.09 -6.33 -20.51
CA TYR A 10 10.15 -5.68 -21.44
C TYR A 10 9.89 -4.19 -21.11
N GLY A 11 10.55 -3.65 -20.08
CA GLY A 11 10.45 -2.25 -19.67
C GLY A 11 10.24 -2.10 -18.15
N GLU A 12 11.07 -1.27 -17.50
CA GLU A 12 11.01 -1.08 -16.05
C GLU A 12 9.67 -0.50 -15.56
N LYS A 13 9.13 0.52 -16.25
CA LYS A 13 7.86 1.16 -15.87
C LYS A 13 6.69 0.19 -15.90
N LYS A 14 6.56 -0.57 -17.01
CA LYS A 14 5.46 -1.54 -17.21
C LYS A 14 5.55 -2.67 -16.19
N ALA A 15 6.76 -3.17 -15.94
CA ALA A 15 7.00 -4.20 -14.94
C ALA A 15 6.60 -3.74 -13.53
N ILE A 16 6.93 -2.49 -13.15
CA ILE A 16 6.53 -1.90 -11.87
C ILE A 16 5.01 -1.78 -11.78
N VAL A 17 4.35 -1.17 -12.78
CA VAL A 17 2.90 -0.96 -12.78
C VAL A 17 2.14 -2.29 -12.73
N PHE A 18 2.52 -3.27 -13.55
CA PHE A 18 1.88 -4.58 -13.55
C PHE A 18 2.09 -5.31 -12.22
N SER A 19 3.32 -5.30 -11.69
CA SER A 19 3.60 -5.94 -10.40
C SER A 19 2.86 -5.26 -9.25
N ALA A 20 2.72 -3.93 -9.27
CA ALA A 20 1.96 -3.17 -8.29
C ALA A 20 0.46 -3.47 -8.38
N LEU A 21 -0.09 -3.59 -9.60
CA LEU A 21 -1.47 -3.97 -9.83
C LEU A 21 -1.77 -5.37 -9.29
N ALA A 22 -0.93 -6.36 -9.64
CA ALA A 22 -1.07 -7.71 -9.13
C ALA A 22 -0.96 -7.74 -7.59
N PHE A 23 -0.01 -7.01 -7.01
CA PHE A 23 0.15 -6.88 -5.56
C PHE A 23 -1.11 -6.32 -4.89
N ALA A 24 -1.68 -5.24 -5.41
CA ALA A 24 -2.91 -4.64 -4.89
C ALA A 24 -4.11 -5.60 -4.99
N LEU A 25 -4.28 -6.25 -6.14
CA LEU A 25 -5.36 -7.21 -6.37
C LEU A 25 -5.28 -8.42 -5.43
N PHE A 26 -4.08 -8.87 -5.06
CA PHE A 26 -3.90 -9.97 -4.11
C PHE A 26 -4.30 -9.66 -2.67
N HIS A 27 -4.62 -8.40 -2.33
CA HIS A 27 -5.17 -8.07 -1.01
C HIS A 27 -6.65 -8.45 -0.87
N MET A 28 -7.35 -8.70 -1.99
CA MET A 28 -8.77 -9.11 -2.00
C MET A 28 -9.69 -8.19 -1.18
N ASN A 29 -9.34 -6.91 -1.11
CA ASN A 29 -10.06 -5.89 -0.35
C ASN A 29 -9.95 -4.55 -1.09
N ILE A 30 -11.11 -4.04 -1.53
CA ILE A 30 -11.17 -2.83 -2.35
C ILE A 30 -10.71 -1.57 -1.59
N PHE A 31 -10.89 -1.51 -0.26
CA PHE A 31 -10.38 -0.40 0.55
C PHE A 31 -8.86 -0.45 0.66
N GLN A 32 -8.28 -1.66 0.63
CA GLN A 32 -6.82 -1.82 0.63
C GLN A 32 -6.17 -1.60 -0.73
N PHE A 33 -6.93 -1.83 -1.81
CA PHE A 33 -6.43 -1.76 -3.18
C PHE A 33 -5.66 -0.47 -3.48
N PHE A 34 -6.23 0.69 -3.16
CA PHE A 34 -5.65 1.98 -3.55
C PHE A 34 -4.29 2.25 -2.88
N TYR A 35 -4.20 2.04 -1.56
CA TYR A 35 -2.94 2.25 -0.87
C TYR A 35 -1.93 1.13 -1.20
N ALA A 36 -2.38 -0.12 -1.34
CA ALA A 36 -1.52 -1.25 -1.69
C ALA A 36 -0.93 -1.06 -3.10
N PHE A 37 -1.71 -0.56 -4.05
CA PHE A 37 -1.23 -0.22 -5.40
C PHE A 37 -0.16 0.88 -5.34
N GLY A 38 -0.44 1.99 -4.65
CA GLY A 38 0.51 3.09 -4.48
C GLY A 38 1.82 2.63 -3.82
N LEU A 39 1.73 1.86 -2.74
CA LEU A 39 2.89 1.27 -2.08
C LEU A 39 3.63 0.28 -2.99
N GLY A 40 2.89 -0.53 -3.76
CA GLY A 40 3.44 -1.46 -4.75
C GLY A 40 4.29 -0.76 -5.82
N LEU A 41 3.91 0.45 -6.26
CA LEU A 41 4.72 1.26 -7.17
C LEU A 41 6.06 1.66 -6.53
N ILE A 42 6.04 2.09 -5.26
CA ILE A 42 7.24 2.48 -4.51
C ILE A 42 8.16 1.28 -4.31
N LEU A 43 7.61 0.17 -3.81
CA LEU A 43 8.36 -1.07 -3.57
C LEU A 43 8.94 -1.66 -4.87
N GLY A 44 8.19 -1.57 -5.98
CA GLY A 44 8.64 -1.99 -7.29
C GLY A 44 9.78 -1.13 -7.82
N TYR A 45 9.67 0.20 -7.69
CA TYR A 45 10.74 1.12 -8.08
C TYR A 45 12.02 0.87 -7.28
N MET A 46 11.91 0.71 -5.97
CA MET A 46 13.06 0.43 -5.10
C MET A 46 13.74 -0.89 -5.47
N TYR A 47 12.98 -1.94 -5.79
CA TYR A 47 13.54 -3.20 -6.25
C TYR A 47 14.29 -3.04 -7.57
N VAL A 48 13.71 -2.34 -8.55
CA VAL A 48 14.36 -2.11 -9.85
C VAL A 48 15.68 -1.35 -9.70
N ARG A 49 15.77 -0.39 -8.78
CA ARG A 49 17.00 0.38 -8.52
C ARG A 49 18.06 -0.39 -7.75
N THR A 50 17.66 -1.12 -6.71
CA THR A 50 18.62 -1.81 -5.83
C THR A 50 18.94 -3.23 -6.26
N SER A 51 18.08 -3.85 -7.09
CA SER A 51 18.04 -5.27 -7.42
C SER A 51 18.04 -6.19 -6.18
N LYS A 52 17.66 -5.66 -5.01
CA LYS A 52 17.71 -6.34 -3.71
C LYS A 52 16.32 -6.43 -3.11
N LEU A 53 15.74 -7.63 -3.11
CA LEU A 53 14.39 -7.89 -2.59
C LEU A 53 14.24 -7.56 -1.10
N ARG A 54 15.32 -7.71 -0.32
CA ARG A 54 15.31 -7.51 1.14
C ARG A 54 14.75 -6.16 1.57
N TYR A 55 15.01 -5.09 0.80
CA TYR A 55 14.48 -3.76 1.14
C TYR A 55 12.97 -3.71 0.98
N SER A 56 12.44 -4.25 -0.12
CA SER A 56 10.99 -4.26 -0.36
C SER A 56 10.26 -5.14 0.65
N ILE A 57 10.85 -6.29 1.03
CA ILE A 57 10.30 -7.14 2.10
C ILE A 57 10.29 -6.39 3.43
N PHE A 58 11.41 -5.76 3.81
CA PHE A 58 11.50 -5.05 5.09
C PHE A 58 10.50 -3.89 5.19
N LEU A 59 10.39 -3.06 4.15
CA LEU A 59 9.39 -1.98 4.13
C LEU A 59 7.96 -2.52 4.17
N HIS A 60 7.67 -3.60 3.44
CA HIS A 60 6.35 -4.23 3.49
C HIS A 60 6.03 -4.80 4.87
N MET A 61 7.00 -5.43 5.56
CA MET A 61 6.82 -5.89 6.94
C MET A 61 6.52 -4.73 7.90
N ILE A 62 7.19 -3.57 7.73
CA ILE A 62 6.87 -2.38 8.53
C ILE A 62 5.44 -1.92 8.27
N VAL A 63 5.01 -1.83 7.01
CA VAL A 63 3.63 -1.43 6.68
C VAL A 63 2.61 -2.41 7.28
N ASN A 64 2.85 -3.72 7.19
CA ASN A 64 1.95 -4.71 7.76
C ASN A 64 1.94 -4.66 9.30
N PHE A 65 3.10 -4.47 9.93
CA PHE A 65 3.17 -4.28 11.37
C PHE A 65 2.35 -3.07 11.81
N GLN A 66 2.43 -1.97 11.06
CA GLN A 66 1.65 -0.76 11.30
C GLN A 66 0.15 -0.99 11.09
N GLY A 67 -0.24 -1.58 9.95
CA GLY A 67 -1.64 -1.82 9.59
C GLY A 67 -2.32 -2.95 10.35
N SER A 68 -1.56 -3.77 11.10
CA SER A 68 -2.12 -4.86 11.90
C SER A 68 -1.86 -4.64 13.40
N VAL A 69 -0.62 -4.76 13.86
CA VAL A 69 -0.31 -4.75 15.30
C VAL A 69 -0.56 -3.37 15.90
N VAL A 70 -0.02 -2.32 15.28
CA VAL A 70 -0.18 -0.95 15.79
C VAL A 70 -1.61 -0.47 15.66
N ALA A 71 -2.27 -0.75 14.52
CA ALA A 71 -3.67 -0.40 14.31
C ALA A 71 -4.60 -1.03 15.37
N LEU A 72 -4.43 -2.33 15.69
CA LEU A 72 -5.21 -3.01 16.73
C LEU A 72 -4.90 -2.46 18.13
N TRP A 73 -3.63 -2.15 18.40
CA TRP A 73 -3.26 -1.51 19.66
C TRP A 73 -3.92 -0.13 19.80
N LEU A 74 -3.87 0.72 18.76
CA LEU A 74 -4.52 2.04 18.76
C LEU A 74 -6.03 1.94 18.97
N LEU A 75 -6.70 1.02 18.27
CA LEU A 75 -8.14 0.80 18.43
C LEU A 75 -8.50 0.51 19.88
N LYS A 76 -7.75 -0.38 20.55
CA LYS A 76 -7.96 -0.72 21.97
C LYS A 76 -7.85 0.50 22.89
N GLN A 77 -6.97 1.46 22.57
CA GLN A 77 -6.83 2.68 23.37
C GLN A 77 -7.99 3.65 23.17
N MET A 78 -8.74 3.52 22.07
CA MET A 78 -9.84 4.40 21.69
C MET A 78 -11.23 3.79 21.94
N THR A 79 -11.30 2.57 22.47
CA THR A 79 -12.55 1.87 22.77
C THR A 79 -12.78 1.72 24.27
N ASP A 80 -14.05 1.76 24.69
CA ASP A 80 -14.48 1.47 26.06
C ASP A 80 -14.40 -0.04 26.39
N ALA A 81 -14.80 -0.41 27.61
CA ALA A 81 -14.82 -1.82 28.06
C ALA A 81 -15.77 -2.72 27.25
N ASN A 82 -16.75 -2.12 26.55
CA ASN A 82 -17.73 -2.81 25.71
C ASN A 82 -17.30 -2.84 24.23
N GLY A 83 -16.17 -2.22 23.88
CA GLY A 83 -15.65 -2.14 22.51
C GLY A 83 -16.21 -0.98 21.68
N ASN A 84 -16.96 -0.05 22.28
CA ASN A 84 -17.46 1.14 21.59
C ASN A 84 -16.38 2.22 21.55
N VAL A 85 -16.29 2.94 20.43
CA VAL A 85 -15.37 4.09 20.32
C VAL A 85 -15.76 5.16 21.33
N ILE A 86 -14.77 5.68 22.06
CA ILE A 86 -14.95 6.73 23.06
C ILE A 86 -15.28 8.05 22.35
N GLU A 87 -16.51 8.52 22.52
CA GLU A 87 -17.01 9.78 21.95
C GLU A 87 -16.64 10.97 22.84
N ILE A 88 -15.47 11.57 22.58
CA ILE A 88 -14.86 12.67 23.35
C ILE A 88 -15.85 13.84 23.57
N ASP A 89 -16.67 14.14 22.58
CA ASP A 89 -17.63 15.24 22.57
C ASP A 89 -18.79 15.06 23.58
N LYS A 90 -19.01 13.84 24.07
CA LYS A 90 -20.06 13.53 25.05
C LYS A 90 -19.54 13.36 26.47
N LEU A 91 -18.23 13.34 26.68
CA LEU A 91 -17.65 13.22 28.03
C LEU A 91 -17.71 14.55 28.78
N SER A 92 -18.00 14.47 30.07
CA SER A 92 -17.83 15.59 30.98
C SER A 92 -16.35 15.94 31.18
N ASN A 93 -16.07 17.17 31.62
CA ASN A 93 -14.70 17.60 31.94
C ASN A 93 -13.97 16.67 32.93
N LYS A 94 -14.71 16.04 33.84
CA LYS A 94 -14.15 15.10 34.80
C LYS A 94 -13.72 13.80 34.12
N GLU A 95 -14.57 13.26 33.26
CA GLU A 95 -14.27 12.00 32.56
C GLU A 95 -13.16 12.18 31.51
N LEU A 96 -13.03 13.39 30.93
CA LEU A 96 -11.89 13.75 30.08
C LEU A 96 -10.55 13.66 30.82
N MET A 97 -10.52 14.06 32.10
CA MET A 97 -9.31 13.97 32.94
C MET A 97 -9.01 12.53 33.39
N ASP A 98 -10.03 11.68 33.45
CA ASP A 98 -9.92 10.27 33.84
C ASP A 98 -9.65 9.33 32.63
N LEU A 99 -9.47 9.88 31.42
CA LEU A 99 -9.12 9.07 30.25
C LEU A 99 -7.78 8.35 30.45
N PRO A 100 -7.66 7.08 30.02
CA PRO A 100 -6.40 6.35 30.09
C PRO A 100 -5.28 7.12 29.37
N SER A 101 -4.08 7.17 29.96
CA SER A 101 -2.90 7.79 29.32
C SER A 101 -2.59 7.23 27.93
N GLY A 102 -2.99 5.97 27.71
CA GLY A 102 -2.97 5.30 26.42
C GLY A 102 -3.74 6.00 25.31
N PHE A 103 -4.86 6.65 25.62
CA PHE A 103 -5.68 7.42 24.67
C PHE A 103 -4.91 8.62 24.14
N VAL A 104 -4.30 9.40 25.05
CA VAL A 104 -3.49 10.58 24.70
C VAL A 104 -2.29 10.16 23.83
N LEU A 105 -1.61 9.07 24.20
CA LEU A 105 -0.49 8.55 23.43
C LEU A 105 -0.92 8.10 22.02
N ALA A 106 -2.08 7.46 21.89
CA ALA A 106 -2.65 7.06 20.60
C ALA A 106 -2.96 8.28 19.71
N GLY A 107 -3.48 9.37 20.30
CA GLY A 107 -3.70 10.64 19.61
C GLY A 107 -2.40 11.27 19.11
N LEU A 108 -1.39 11.41 19.99
CA LEU A 108 -0.07 11.94 19.62
C LEU A 108 0.61 11.11 18.53
N TYR A 109 0.53 9.78 18.64
CA TYR A 109 1.06 8.87 17.63
C TYR A 109 0.38 9.09 16.27
N SER A 110 -0.94 9.23 16.24
CA SER A 110 -1.70 9.45 15.01
C SER A 110 -1.32 10.77 14.33
N ILE A 111 -1.16 11.85 15.11
CA ILE A 111 -0.67 13.14 14.61
C ILE A 111 0.74 13.00 14.03
N PHE A 112 1.64 12.31 14.73
CA PHE A 112 3.00 12.08 14.28
C PHE A 112 3.04 11.30 12.96
N VAL A 113 2.30 10.20 12.84
CA VAL A 113 2.21 9.40 11.60
C VAL A 113 1.64 10.23 10.46
N PHE A 114 0.61 11.04 10.71
CA PHE A 114 0.04 11.94 9.71
C PHE A 114 1.06 12.98 9.23
N ALA A 115 1.84 13.58 10.15
CA ALA A 115 2.91 14.50 9.79
C ALA A 115 4.00 13.82 8.93
N VAL A 116 4.43 12.62 9.31
CA VAL A 116 5.40 11.82 8.52
C VAL A 116 4.85 11.48 7.13
N LEU A 117 3.56 11.14 7.02
CA LEU A 117 2.91 10.88 5.73
C LEU A 117 2.94 12.12 4.84
N VAL A 118 2.54 13.28 5.36
CA VAL A 118 2.57 14.56 4.62
C VAL A 118 3.99 14.88 4.15
N VAL A 119 4.97 14.79 5.06
CA VAL A 119 6.40 15.01 4.72
C VAL A 119 6.84 14.02 3.63
N GLY A 120 6.50 12.74 3.74
CA GLY A 120 6.82 11.72 2.76
C GLY A 120 6.25 12.02 1.37
N ILE A 121 4.97 12.43 1.30
CA ILE A 121 4.32 12.83 0.05
C ILE A 121 5.01 14.06 -0.55
N VAL A 122 5.32 15.08 0.26
CA VAL A 122 6.01 16.30 -0.19
C VAL A 122 7.41 15.95 -0.75
N LEU A 123 8.17 15.12 -0.04
CA LEU A 123 9.49 14.67 -0.48
C LEU A 123 9.41 13.87 -1.77
N LEU A 124 8.42 12.97 -1.90
CA LEU A 124 8.20 12.19 -3.12
C LEU A 124 7.85 13.09 -4.30
N ALA A 125 6.94 14.05 -4.11
CA ALA A 125 6.55 15.02 -5.13
C ALA A 125 7.72 15.92 -5.57
N ARG A 126 8.54 16.40 -4.62
CA ARG A 126 9.73 17.21 -4.91
C ARG A 126 10.82 16.40 -5.60
N SER A 127 10.97 15.13 -5.23
CA SER A 127 12.03 14.25 -5.72
C SER A 127 11.65 13.51 -7.00
N ARG A 128 10.42 13.65 -7.51
CA ARG A 128 9.93 12.96 -8.71
C ARG A 128 10.80 13.18 -9.95
N ARG A 129 11.50 14.31 -10.03
CA ARG A 129 12.43 14.63 -11.13
C ARG A 129 13.69 13.77 -11.16
N TYR A 130 14.03 13.13 -10.04
CA TYR A 130 15.18 12.24 -9.90
C TYR A 130 14.80 10.77 -10.15
N LEU A 131 13.55 10.48 -10.53
CA LEU A 131 13.14 9.13 -10.93
C LEU A 131 13.77 8.78 -12.27
N VAL A 132 14.76 7.89 -12.24
CA VAL A 132 15.42 7.37 -13.44
C VAL A 132 14.73 6.07 -13.84
N PHE A 133 14.59 5.82 -15.15
CA PHE A 133 14.15 4.57 -15.73
C PHE A 133 15.08 4.22 -16.89
N PHE A 134 15.53 2.98 -16.95
CA PHE A 134 16.38 2.49 -18.02
C PHE A 134 15.55 1.75 -19.07
N ASP A 135 15.94 1.91 -20.33
CA ASP A 135 15.36 1.18 -21.45
C ASP A 135 15.72 -0.31 -21.33
N ALA A 136 14.79 -1.16 -21.75
CA ALA A 136 14.94 -2.60 -21.58
C ALA A 136 15.39 -3.27 -22.88
N PRO A 137 16.20 -4.35 -22.80
CA PRO A 137 16.78 -4.98 -24.00
C PRO A 137 15.72 -5.58 -24.94
N LEU A 138 14.54 -5.91 -24.42
CA LEU A 138 13.40 -6.43 -25.19
C LEU A 138 12.19 -5.49 -25.07
N GLU A 139 12.42 -4.18 -25.02
CA GLU A 139 11.33 -3.22 -24.90
C GLU A 139 10.35 -3.35 -26.08
N LEU A 140 9.10 -3.68 -25.75
CA LEU A 140 8.07 -3.96 -26.73
C LEU A 140 7.70 -2.68 -27.52
N PRO A 141 7.54 -2.77 -28.87
CA PRO A 141 7.11 -1.65 -29.71
C PRO A 141 5.83 -1.01 -29.19
N LYS A 142 5.73 0.32 -29.25
CA LYS A 142 4.60 1.09 -28.68
C LYS A 142 3.24 0.58 -29.16
N GLU A 143 3.16 0.14 -30.41
CA GLU A 143 1.92 -0.26 -31.09
C GLU A 143 1.28 -1.55 -30.57
N ASN A 144 2.07 -2.53 -30.10
CA ASN A 144 1.56 -3.85 -29.66
C ASN A 144 1.89 -4.21 -28.19
N ASN A 145 2.55 -3.31 -27.44
CA ASN A 145 3.06 -3.68 -26.11
C ASN A 145 1.98 -4.00 -25.06
N LEU A 146 0.84 -3.29 -25.06
CA LEU A 146 -0.20 -3.47 -24.05
C LEU A 146 -0.97 -4.76 -24.28
N LYS A 147 -1.27 -5.08 -25.55
CA LYS A 147 -1.91 -6.35 -25.93
C LYS A 147 -1.02 -7.54 -25.59
N SER A 148 0.29 -7.43 -25.79
CA SER A 148 1.23 -8.50 -25.43
C SER A 148 1.35 -8.70 -23.91
N LEU A 149 1.28 -7.63 -23.11
CA LEU A 149 1.42 -7.72 -21.65
C LEU A 149 0.12 -8.16 -20.95
N TYR A 150 -1.02 -7.60 -21.34
CA TYR A 150 -2.30 -7.82 -20.68
C TYR A 150 -3.23 -8.79 -21.41
N GLY A 151 -2.99 -9.05 -22.69
CA GLY A 151 -3.92 -9.78 -23.57
C GLY A 151 -3.76 -11.29 -23.58
N THR A 152 -2.88 -11.87 -22.75
CA THR A 152 -2.80 -13.33 -22.62
C THR A 152 -4.00 -13.84 -21.82
N VAL A 153 -4.55 -14.99 -22.22
CA VAL A 153 -5.72 -15.60 -21.56
C VAL A 153 -5.52 -15.73 -20.05
N GLY A 154 -4.32 -16.14 -19.63
CA GLY A 154 -3.99 -16.28 -18.20
C GLY A 154 -4.02 -14.94 -17.45
N VAL A 155 -3.50 -13.86 -18.03
CA VAL A 155 -3.52 -12.53 -17.40
C VAL A 155 -4.93 -11.97 -17.36
N ILE A 156 -5.72 -12.12 -18.43
CA ILE A 156 -7.12 -11.69 -18.47
C ILE A 156 -7.93 -12.42 -17.38
N ALA A 157 -7.82 -13.75 -17.32
CA ALA A 157 -8.51 -14.55 -16.31
C ALA A 157 -8.10 -14.13 -14.89
N PHE A 158 -6.79 -13.95 -14.64
CA PHE A 158 -6.26 -13.46 -13.37
C PHE A 158 -6.87 -12.10 -12.96
N LEU A 159 -6.89 -11.13 -13.88
CA LEU A 159 -7.43 -9.80 -13.62
C LEU A 159 -8.93 -9.86 -13.32
N ILE A 160 -9.70 -10.58 -14.13
CA ILE A 160 -11.15 -10.71 -13.93
C ILE A 160 -11.46 -11.33 -12.57
N ILE A 161 -10.85 -12.49 -12.27
CA ILE A 161 -11.10 -13.20 -11.01
C ILE A 161 -10.71 -12.31 -9.82
N SER A 162 -9.54 -11.68 -9.87
CA SER A 162 -9.08 -10.88 -8.74
C SER A 162 -9.92 -9.62 -8.54
N VAL A 163 -10.37 -8.98 -9.62
CA VAL A 163 -11.30 -7.83 -9.54
C VAL A 163 -12.64 -8.28 -8.93
N ILE A 164 -13.19 -9.41 -9.36
CA ILE A 164 -14.41 -9.97 -8.77
C ILE A 164 -14.22 -10.20 -7.28
N LEU A 165 -13.13 -10.85 -6.84
CA LEU A 165 -12.85 -11.10 -5.42
C LEU A 165 -12.75 -9.81 -4.60
N ASN A 166 -12.11 -8.76 -5.13
CA ASN A 166 -12.04 -7.47 -4.45
C ASN A 166 -13.41 -6.78 -4.37
N VAL A 167 -14.24 -6.91 -5.40
CA VAL A 167 -15.59 -6.31 -5.42
C VAL A 167 -16.57 -7.08 -4.54
N MET A 168 -16.45 -8.42 -4.48
CA MET A 168 -17.26 -9.25 -3.59
C MET A 168 -17.12 -8.84 -2.11
N MET A 169 -15.96 -8.31 -1.72
CA MET A 169 -15.72 -7.78 -0.37
C MET A 169 -16.68 -6.62 0.01
N LEU A 170 -17.26 -5.91 -0.97
CA LEU A 170 -18.28 -4.88 -0.69
C LEU A 170 -19.64 -5.46 -0.29
N PHE A 171 -19.87 -6.75 -0.55
CA PHE A 171 -21.14 -7.44 -0.34
C PHE A 171 -21.08 -8.53 0.73
N SER A 172 -19.91 -8.70 1.37
CA SER A 172 -19.66 -9.65 2.47
C SER A 172 -19.48 -8.91 3.78
#